data_AF-W9GCE7-F1
#
_entry.id   AF-W9GCE7-F1
#
_cell.length_a   1.000
_cell.length_b   1.000
_cell.length_c   1.000
_cell.angle_alpha   90.00
_cell.angle_beta   90.00
_cell.angle_gamma   90.00
#
_symmetry.space_group_name_H-M   'P 1'
#
loop_
_entity.id
_entity.type
_entity.pdbx_description
1 polymer ?
#
loop_
_entity_poly.entity_id
_entity_poly.type
_entity_poly.pdbx_seq_one_letter_code
_entity_poly.pdbx_strand_id
1 'polypeptide(L)'
;EPDGYIDHFQSVHAGEGEETGGGAQGSDAIWSHRWYAFYNNIGVTGPSFNKYGGVRIGNTNLWIGDYTVEPENGGVGVFAHEFGHDLGLPDLYDTSGNTGGAENSTGFWTLYSSGSYGSSGKPDDGIGTEPIPMSAYEKILLGWSNYEAVGYQQSASTKLGPSTANTKQAQALVALLPDKKITKNVGTPYAGSSFYFSGSGNNLDNTMTRSVGLPSGSPTLSAKVRYDIEPGWDYAYLTVNGNAVATSLSTDANPNGQNFGHGITGTSGGTWVDLTADLSAFAGQTVTLGFRYWTDVAATYPGLSIDDIAITGQAVDGAESDPGWTYKGFVRTDGDIVTSHFNAYFAEYRTYRGYDRGLATSPYNFGFPDTMPNWVEHFPYQDG
;
A
#
# COMPACT_ATOMS: atom_id res chain seq x y z
N GLU A 1 22.62 -12.00 2.57
CA GLU A 1 23.17 -13.18 1.86
C GLU A 1 22.54 -13.20 0.47
N PRO A 2 23.17 -13.79 -0.57
CA PRO A 2 22.57 -13.84 -1.90
C PRO A 2 21.25 -14.60 -1.91
N ASP A 3 20.23 -14.01 -2.53
CA ASP A 3 18.87 -14.58 -2.58
C ASP A 3 18.50 -15.17 -3.97
N GLY A 4 19.43 -15.06 -4.93
CA GLY A 4 19.30 -15.56 -6.29
C GLY A 4 18.74 -14.55 -7.30
N TYR A 5 18.38 -13.34 -6.85
CA TYR A 5 17.92 -12.24 -7.69
C TYR A 5 19.03 -11.19 -7.86
N ILE A 6 18.94 -10.39 -8.92
CA ILE A 6 19.75 -9.17 -9.07
C ILE A 6 19.23 -8.15 -8.05
N ASP A 7 20.13 -7.60 -7.23
CA ASP A 7 19.77 -6.68 -6.14
C ASP A 7 19.03 -5.43 -6.66
N HIS A 8 19.54 -4.82 -7.74
CA HIS A 8 18.99 -3.62 -8.38
C HIS A 8 19.10 -3.76 -9.90
N PHE A 9 17.97 -3.73 -10.60
CA PHE A 9 17.93 -3.82 -12.06
C PHE A 9 17.19 -2.63 -12.66
N GLN A 10 17.95 -1.77 -13.35
CA GLN A 10 17.41 -0.66 -14.13
C GLN A 10 17.67 -0.92 -15.60
N SER A 11 16.61 -0.84 -16.41
CA SER A 11 16.70 -0.96 -17.86
C SER A 11 16.49 0.40 -18.52
N VAL A 12 17.25 0.65 -19.59
CA VAL A 12 17.11 1.85 -20.42
C VAL A 12 16.67 1.43 -21.80
N HIS A 13 15.51 1.91 -22.24
CA HIS A 13 15.01 1.63 -23.59
C HIS A 13 15.36 2.76 -24.55
N ALA A 14 15.44 2.45 -25.85
CA ALA A 14 15.70 3.46 -26.88
C ALA A 14 14.50 4.41 -27.03
N GLY A 15 14.77 5.68 -27.32
CA GLY A 15 13.74 6.71 -27.53
C GLY A 15 13.22 7.37 -26.25
N GLU A 16 12.17 8.18 -26.41
CA GLU A 16 11.51 8.92 -25.33
C GLU A 16 10.42 8.07 -24.65
N GLY A 17 10.17 8.31 -23.36
CA GLY A 17 9.09 7.66 -22.62
C GLY A 17 7.71 8.23 -23.00
N GLU A 18 6.68 7.38 -22.96
CA GLU A 18 5.30 7.76 -23.30
C GLU A 18 4.78 8.92 -22.43
N GLU A 19 5.22 8.99 -21.17
CA GLU A 19 4.87 10.04 -20.21
C GLU A 19 5.29 11.45 -20.63
N THR A 20 6.21 11.56 -21.59
CA THR A 20 6.65 12.83 -22.18
C THR A 20 6.16 13.04 -23.62
N GLY A 21 5.32 12.14 -24.12
CA GLY A 21 4.78 12.15 -25.49
C GLY A 21 5.37 11.09 -26.41
N GLY A 22 6.36 10.32 -25.96
CA GLY A 22 6.89 9.14 -26.65
C GLY A 22 7.69 9.43 -27.93
N GLY A 23 8.05 10.68 -28.21
CA GLY A 23 8.89 11.07 -29.33
C GLY A 23 8.43 10.52 -30.69
N ALA A 24 9.32 9.81 -31.40
CA ALA A 24 9.02 9.22 -32.70
C ALA A 24 8.08 8.00 -32.62
N GLN A 25 7.93 7.40 -31.43
CA GLN A 25 7.10 6.24 -31.18
C GLN A 25 5.69 6.63 -30.71
N GLY A 26 5.49 7.86 -30.22
CA GLY A 26 4.19 8.31 -29.71
C GLY A 26 3.66 7.36 -28.63
N SER A 27 2.39 6.99 -28.72
CA SER A 27 1.75 6.03 -27.80
C SER A 27 2.25 4.58 -27.91
N ASP A 28 3.14 4.28 -28.86
CA ASP A 28 3.81 2.97 -28.93
C ASP A 28 5.07 2.92 -28.05
N ALA A 29 5.48 4.04 -27.46
CA ALA A 29 6.57 4.11 -26.50
C ALA A 29 6.20 3.39 -25.19
N ILE A 30 7.21 3.00 -24.41
CA ILE A 30 7.01 2.50 -23.06
C ILE A 30 6.76 3.70 -22.14
N TRP A 31 5.73 3.63 -21.30
CA TRP A 31 5.58 4.54 -20.15
C TRP A 31 6.54 4.11 -19.05
N SER A 32 7.40 5.01 -18.60
CA SER A 32 8.45 4.72 -17.60
C SER A 32 7.86 4.31 -16.25
N HIS A 33 8.39 3.24 -15.64
CA HIS A 33 7.83 2.71 -14.38
C HIS A 33 8.77 1.75 -13.64
N ARG A 34 8.43 1.52 -12.37
CA ARG A 34 8.94 0.42 -11.54
C ARG A 34 7.88 -0.66 -11.32
N TRP A 35 8.26 -1.93 -11.41
CA TRP A 35 7.35 -3.06 -11.15
C TRP A 35 8.09 -4.34 -10.74
N TYR A 36 7.33 -5.40 -10.43
CA TYR A 36 7.86 -6.74 -10.18
C TYR A 36 7.46 -7.71 -11.30
N ALA A 37 8.45 -8.26 -12.00
CA ALA A 37 8.24 -9.18 -13.11
C ALA A 37 7.58 -10.49 -12.64
N PHE A 38 6.45 -10.85 -13.26
CA PHE A 38 5.71 -12.10 -12.97
C PHE A 38 5.42 -12.33 -11.48
N TYR A 39 5.00 -11.28 -10.76
CA TYR A 39 4.64 -11.34 -9.34
C TYR A 39 3.56 -12.41 -9.05
N ASN A 40 2.67 -12.66 -10.01
CA ASN A 40 1.62 -13.68 -9.94
C ASN A 40 2.16 -15.13 -9.85
N ASN A 41 3.45 -15.33 -10.09
CA ASN A 41 4.13 -16.63 -9.98
C ASN A 41 4.95 -16.80 -8.68
N ILE A 42 4.79 -15.91 -7.69
CA ILE A 42 5.39 -16.10 -6.36
C ILE A 42 4.96 -17.48 -5.80
N GLY A 43 5.93 -18.21 -5.24
CA GLY A 43 5.77 -19.59 -4.76
C GLY A 43 5.92 -20.66 -5.85
N VAL A 44 5.86 -20.29 -7.13
CA VAL A 44 5.89 -21.23 -8.27
C VAL A 44 7.25 -21.19 -8.98
N THR A 45 7.66 -20.01 -9.45
CA THR A 45 8.90 -19.79 -10.22
C THR A 45 9.92 -18.97 -9.43
N GLY A 46 11.20 -19.04 -9.86
CA GLY A 46 12.33 -18.37 -9.22
C GLY A 46 13.49 -19.33 -8.92
N PRO A 47 14.55 -18.86 -8.24
CA PRO A 47 15.56 -19.70 -7.63
C PRO A 47 14.96 -20.85 -6.83
N SER A 48 15.57 -22.05 -6.88
CA SER A 48 15.00 -23.26 -6.25
C SER A 48 14.81 -23.13 -4.74
N PHE A 49 15.60 -22.28 -4.10
CA PHE A 49 15.58 -22.00 -2.66
C PHE A 49 14.81 -20.72 -2.30
N ASN A 50 14.36 -19.96 -3.28
CA ASN A 50 13.70 -18.67 -3.07
C ASN A 50 12.79 -18.31 -4.26
N LYS A 51 11.53 -18.75 -4.23
CA LYS A 51 10.61 -18.65 -5.37
C LYS A 51 9.75 -17.39 -5.28
N TYR A 52 10.27 -16.24 -5.67
CA TYR A 52 9.52 -14.98 -5.67
C TYR A 52 8.97 -14.58 -7.05
N GLY A 53 8.88 -15.50 -8.01
CA GLY A 53 8.49 -15.13 -9.38
C GLY A 53 9.70 -14.65 -10.19
N GLY A 54 9.51 -13.69 -11.09
CA GLY A 54 10.58 -13.08 -11.87
C GLY A 54 10.93 -13.77 -13.19
N VAL A 55 11.98 -13.24 -13.83
CA VAL A 55 12.55 -13.72 -15.11
C VAL A 55 13.97 -14.21 -14.90
N ARG A 56 14.27 -15.43 -15.37
CA ARG A 56 15.64 -15.97 -15.37
C ARG A 56 16.48 -15.29 -16.45
N ILE A 57 17.69 -14.86 -16.10
CA ILE A 57 18.61 -14.26 -17.06
C ILE A 57 19.24 -15.38 -17.91
N GLY A 58 18.66 -15.61 -19.09
CA GLY A 58 19.12 -16.63 -20.03
C GLY A 58 19.30 -18.01 -19.37
N ASN A 59 20.51 -18.56 -19.49
CA ASN A 59 20.86 -19.86 -18.89
C ASN A 59 21.55 -19.76 -17.52
N THR A 60 21.61 -18.57 -16.90
CA THR A 60 22.29 -18.34 -15.61
C THR A 60 21.42 -18.73 -14.42
N ASN A 61 21.99 -18.77 -13.21
CA ASN A 61 21.19 -18.99 -11.99
C ASN A 61 20.63 -17.69 -11.39
N LEU A 62 20.77 -16.57 -12.09
CA LEU A 62 20.32 -15.26 -11.64
C LEU A 62 18.94 -14.93 -12.23
N TRP A 63 18.14 -14.23 -11.44
CA TRP A 63 16.78 -13.83 -11.77
C TRP A 63 16.60 -12.32 -11.60
N ILE A 64 15.67 -11.74 -12.35
CA ILE A 64 15.21 -10.37 -12.18
C ILE A 64 13.79 -10.45 -11.64
N GLY A 65 13.57 -9.83 -10.48
CA GLY A 65 12.26 -9.73 -9.85
C GLY A 65 11.75 -8.32 -10.01
N ASP A 66 12.16 -7.46 -9.09
CA ASP A 66 11.95 -6.02 -9.15
C ASP A 66 12.78 -5.40 -10.30
N TYR A 67 12.19 -4.44 -11.02
CA TYR A 67 12.86 -3.72 -12.10
C TYR A 67 12.32 -2.30 -12.24
N THR A 68 13.17 -1.43 -12.76
CA THR A 68 12.77 -0.11 -13.29
C THR A 68 13.06 -0.07 -14.80
N VAL A 69 12.25 0.69 -15.55
CA VAL A 69 12.43 0.89 -16.98
C VAL A 69 12.25 2.36 -17.32
N GLU A 70 13.35 2.97 -17.77
CA GLU A 70 13.46 4.40 -18.04
C GLU A 70 13.89 4.65 -19.50
N PRO A 71 13.66 5.86 -20.05
CA PRO A 71 13.92 6.14 -21.46
C PRO A 71 15.39 6.56 -21.69
N GLU A 72 15.82 6.53 -22.95
CA GLU A 72 17.19 6.88 -23.36
C GLU A 72 17.57 8.32 -22.99
N ASN A 73 16.57 9.21 -22.93
CA ASN A 73 16.72 10.61 -22.56
C ASN A 73 16.49 10.88 -21.05
N GLY A 74 16.43 9.84 -20.22
CA GLY A 74 16.25 9.98 -18.77
C GLY A 74 17.39 10.75 -18.10
N GLY A 75 17.06 11.80 -17.34
CA GLY A 75 18.02 12.54 -16.54
C GLY A 75 18.50 11.75 -15.32
N VAL A 76 19.66 12.09 -14.75
CA VAL A 76 20.21 11.44 -13.55
C VAL A 76 19.24 11.45 -12.36
N GLY A 77 18.39 12.48 -12.28
CA GLY A 77 17.38 12.59 -11.24
C GLY A 77 16.26 11.55 -11.32
N VAL A 78 15.88 11.12 -12.53
CA VAL A 78 14.92 10.02 -12.73
C VAL A 78 15.51 8.72 -12.19
N PHE A 79 16.72 8.36 -12.60
CA PHE A 79 17.39 7.16 -12.08
C PHE A 79 17.62 7.20 -10.57
N ALA A 80 17.93 8.38 -10.01
CA ALA A 80 18.10 8.55 -8.56
C ALA A 80 16.78 8.40 -7.79
N HIS A 81 15.67 8.88 -8.36
CA HIS A 81 14.32 8.72 -7.81
C HIS A 81 13.94 7.23 -7.76
N GLU A 82 14.05 6.55 -8.90
CA GLU A 82 13.73 5.13 -9.02
C GLU A 82 14.61 4.24 -8.14
N PHE A 83 15.91 4.54 -8.07
CA PHE A 83 16.81 3.82 -7.16
C PHE A 83 16.43 4.01 -5.69
N GLY A 84 15.85 5.14 -5.31
CA GLY A 84 15.37 5.34 -3.95
C GLY A 84 14.14 4.48 -3.60
N HIS A 85 13.30 4.13 -4.58
CA HIS A 85 12.22 3.16 -4.37
C HIS A 85 12.76 1.75 -4.07
N ASP A 86 13.86 1.34 -4.72
CA ASP A 86 14.55 0.09 -4.38
C ASP A 86 15.08 0.08 -2.94
N LEU A 87 15.39 1.25 -2.38
CA LEU A 87 15.79 1.42 -0.98
C LEU A 87 14.59 1.47 -0.02
N GLY A 88 13.35 1.35 -0.54
CA GLY A 88 12.12 1.33 0.24
C GLY A 88 11.49 2.69 0.51
N LEU A 89 11.88 3.74 -0.23
CA LEU A 89 11.26 5.06 -0.09
C LEU A 89 10.02 5.20 -0.98
N PRO A 90 8.95 5.87 -0.49
CA PRO A 90 7.74 6.08 -1.27
C PRO A 90 7.85 7.30 -2.18
N ASP A 91 6.96 7.40 -3.16
CA ASP A 91 6.63 8.67 -3.79
C ASP A 91 6.10 9.65 -2.74
N LEU A 92 6.58 10.89 -2.80
CA LEU A 92 6.16 11.99 -1.94
C LEU A 92 5.38 13.06 -2.68
N TYR A 93 5.10 12.91 -3.99
CA TYR A 93 4.08 13.69 -4.68
C TYR A 93 2.68 13.08 -4.50
N ASP A 94 1.64 13.74 -4.99
CA ASP A 94 0.29 13.17 -5.00
C ASP A 94 0.16 12.12 -6.12
N THR A 95 0.09 10.85 -5.73
CA THR A 95 -0.01 9.71 -6.66
C THR A 95 -1.43 9.38 -7.11
N SER A 96 -2.45 10.13 -6.68
CA SER A 96 -3.86 9.81 -6.97
C SER A 96 -4.24 9.94 -8.44
N GLY A 97 -3.36 10.47 -9.29
CA GLY A 97 -3.55 10.51 -10.75
C GLY A 97 -4.74 11.38 -11.21
N ASN A 98 -5.32 12.19 -10.31
CA ASN A 98 -6.47 13.00 -10.64
C ASN A 98 -6.09 14.09 -11.66
N THR A 99 -6.71 14.04 -12.84
CA THR A 99 -6.69 15.10 -13.86
C THR A 99 -7.27 16.37 -13.24
N GLY A 100 -6.41 17.19 -12.63
CA GLY A 100 -6.81 18.34 -11.80
C GLY A 100 -5.73 18.91 -10.90
N GLY A 101 -4.55 18.27 -10.78
CA GLY A 101 -3.40 18.86 -10.11
C GLY A 101 -3.56 18.94 -8.58
N ALA A 102 -3.87 17.81 -7.95
CA ALA A 102 -3.71 17.74 -6.51
C ALA A 102 -2.20 17.77 -6.21
N GLU A 103 -1.77 18.78 -5.45
CA GLU A 103 -0.38 19.01 -5.04
C GLU A 103 -0.33 18.92 -3.52
N ASN A 104 0.59 18.11 -2.99
CA ASN A 104 0.73 17.90 -1.55
C ASN A 104 1.79 18.81 -0.91
N SER A 105 2.21 19.84 -1.65
CA SER A 105 3.14 20.91 -1.28
C SER A 105 4.59 20.46 -1.06
N THR A 106 4.97 19.28 -1.55
CA THR A 106 6.37 18.83 -1.54
C THR A 106 7.16 19.45 -2.68
N GLY A 107 6.59 19.52 -3.88
CA GLY A 107 7.20 20.12 -5.08
C GLY A 107 8.69 19.81 -5.24
N PHE A 108 9.50 20.85 -5.43
CA PHE A 108 10.95 20.70 -5.60
C PHE A 108 11.73 20.47 -4.30
N TRP A 109 11.12 20.34 -3.12
CA TRP A 109 11.87 20.19 -1.86
C TRP A 109 12.51 18.82 -1.66
N THR A 110 12.08 17.81 -2.41
CA THR A 110 12.55 16.43 -2.30
C THR A 110 12.75 15.79 -3.67
N LEU A 111 13.76 14.92 -3.74
CA LEU A 111 13.98 14.02 -4.87
C LEU A 111 12.74 13.18 -5.21
N TYR A 112 11.91 12.83 -4.22
CA TYR A 112 10.76 11.94 -4.37
C TYR A 112 9.46 12.66 -4.77
N SER A 113 9.61 13.85 -5.34
CA SER A 113 8.55 14.67 -5.93
C SER A 113 9.14 15.36 -7.16
N SER A 114 8.84 16.64 -7.43
CA SER A 114 9.41 17.36 -8.58
C SER A 114 10.93 17.52 -8.53
N GLY A 115 11.58 17.28 -7.38
CA GLY A 115 13.02 17.42 -7.24
C GLY A 115 13.85 16.46 -8.11
N SER A 116 13.31 15.33 -8.55
CA SER A 116 13.95 14.45 -9.55
C SER A 116 14.11 15.13 -10.91
N TYR A 117 13.26 16.12 -11.22
CA TYR A 117 13.33 16.93 -12.43
C TYR A 117 14.14 18.22 -12.23
N GLY A 118 14.95 18.31 -11.16
CA GLY A 118 15.84 19.44 -10.93
C GLY A 118 16.82 19.69 -12.10
N SER A 119 17.15 20.95 -12.35
CA SER A 119 18.04 21.39 -13.43
C SER A 119 18.86 22.63 -13.05
N SER A 120 19.90 22.92 -13.83
CA SER A 120 20.74 24.11 -13.67
C SER A 120 20.00 25.43 -13.95
N GLY A 121 18.77 25.37 -14.46
CA GLY A 121 18.01 26.51 -14.99
C GLY A 121 18.43 26.95 -16.39
N LYS A 122 19.33 26.22 -17.06
CA LYS A 122 19.70 26.46 -18.45
C LYS A 122 19.05 25.42 -19.37
N PRO A 123 18.33 25.85 -20.42
CA PRO A 123 17.68 24.92 -21.35
C PRO A 123 18.63 23.88 -21.98
N ASP A 124 19.87 24.28 -22.31
CA ASP A 124 20.86 23.40 -22.94
C ASP A 124 21.29 22.23 -22.05
N ASP A 125 21.16 22.36 -20.72
CA ASP A 125 21.55 21.31 -19.77
C ASP A 125 20.41 20.28 -19.56
N GLY A 126 19.19 20.57 -20.03
CA GLY A 126 18.03 19.68 -19.87
C GLY A 126 17.46 19.61 -18.46
N ILE A 127 16.26 19.04 -18.36
CA ILE A 127 15.55 18.81 -17.09
C ILE A 127 16.03 17.48 -16.47
N GLY A 128 16.11 17.41 -15.14
CA GLY A 128 16.51 16.20 -14.42
C GLY A 128 18.02 15.94 -14.37
N THR A 129 18.85 16.88 -14.79
CA THR A 129 20.33 16.76 -14.75
C THR A 129 20.95 17.21 -13.43
N GLU A 130 20.24 18.03 -12.65
CA GLU A 130 20.67 18.50 -11.33
C GLU A 130 19.55 18.28 -10.30
N PRO A 131 19.30 17.02 -9.89
CA PRO A 131 18.21 16.71 -8.97
C PRO A 131 18.39 17.38 -7.60
N ILE A 132 17.28 17.79 -7.02
CA ILE A 132 17.24 18.32 -5.65
C ILE A 132 17.39 17.14 -4.66
N PRO A 133 18.22 17.28 -3.60
CA PRO A 133 18.45 16.18 -2.68
C PRO A 133 17.23 15.81 -1.83
N MET A 134 17.29 14.62 -1.26
CA MET A 134 16.32 14.07 -0.32
C MET A 134 16.06 15.00 0.87
N SER A 135 14.81 15.04 1.34
CA SER A 135 14.43 15.77 2.55
C SER A 135 14.90 15.03 3.81
N ALA A 136 14.75 15.67 4.98
CA ALA A 136 15.08 15.07 6.26
C ALA A 136 14.37 13.74 6.51
N TYR A 137 13.11 13.60 6.09
CA TYR A 137 12.33 12.38 6.31
C TYR A 137 13.01 11.16 5.68
N GLU A 138 13.32 11.24 4.40
CA GLU A 138 13.92 10.13 3.65
C GLU A 138 15.34 9.83 4.15
N LYS A 139 16.15 10.86 4.39
CA LYS A 139 17.52 10.66 4.90
C LYS A 139 17.51 10.02 6.28
N ILE A 140 16.55 10.35 7.14
CA ILE A 140 16.42 9.71 8.46
C ILE A 140 15.96 8.26 8.30
N LEU A 141 15.00 7.97 7.41
CA LEU A 141 14.53 6.60 7.17
C LEU A 141 15.66 5.69 6.70
N LEU A 142 16.53 6.19 5.82
CA LEU A 142 17.72 5.46 5.34
C LEU A 142 18.88 5.44 6.35
N GLY A 143 18.78 6.16 7.46
CA GLY A 143 19.86 6.30 8.46
C GLY A 143 21.03 7.17 7.99
N TRP A 144 20.84 8.03 6.98
CA TRP A 144 21.86 8.87 6.36
C TRP A 144 21.96 10.28 6.96
N SER A 145 20.99 10.69 7.78
CA SER A 145 20.99 11.98 8.48
C SER A 145 20.95 11.80 9.98
N ASN A 146 21.79 12.53 10.70
CA ASN A 146 21.63 12.68 12.14
C ASN A 146 20.49 13.65 12.46
N TYR A 147 19.86 13.48 13.62
CA TYR A 147 18.75 14.32 14.05
C TYR A 147 18.67 14.45 15.57
N GLU A 148 18.05 15.53 16.03
CA GLU A 148 17.54 15.65 17.39
C GLU A 148 16.04 15.35 17.40
N ALA A 149 15.53 14.74 18.47
CA ALA A 149 14.10 14.50 18.63
C ALA A 149 13.58 15.22 19.88
N VAL A 150 12.43 15.86 19.75
CA VAL A 150 11.71 16.50 20.87
C VAL A 150 10.34 15.84 21.01
N GLY A 151 10.02 15.41 22.23
CA GLY A 151 8.75 14.76 22.54
C GLY A 151 7.59 15.75 22.56
N TYR A 152 6.37 15.23 22.38
CA TYR A 152 5.14 16.02 22.53
C TYR A 152 5.09 16.72 23.90
N GLN A 153 4.67 17.99 23.90
CA GLN A 153 4.64 18.88 25.08
C GLN A 153 6.01 19.15 25.74
N GLN A 154 7.11 18.85 25.05
CA GLN A 154 8.45 19.24 25.48
C GLN A 154 8.94 20.43 24.66
N SER A 155 9.84 21.20 25.25
CA SER A 155 10.50 22.32 24.59
C SER A 155 11.93 21.96 24.26
N ALA A 156 12.38 22.35 23.08
CA ALA A 156 13.77 22.27 22.67
C ALA A 156 14.22 23.61 22.07
N SER A 157 15.51 23.92 22.24
CA SER A 157 16.18 25.02 21.52
C SER A 157 17.39 24.39 20.85
N THR A 158 17.36 24.35 19.52
CA THR A 158 18.38 23.67 18.72
C THR A 158 18.95 24.59 17.65
N LYS A 159 20.16 24.28 17.21
CA LYS A 159 20.79 24.91 16.06
C LYS A 159 21.16 23.81 15.08
N LEU A 160 20.49 23.80 13.93
CA LEU A 160 20.73 22.80 12.90
C LEU A 160 21.94 23.16 12.04
N GLY A 161 22.70 22.14 11.67
CA GLY A 161 23.66 22.21 10.58
C GLY A 161 22.95 22.16 9.22
N PRO A 162 23.63 22.50 8.12
CA PRO A 162 23.04 22.41 6.79
C PRO A 162 22.65 20.97 6.46
N SER A 163 21.51 20.79 5.80
CA SER A 163 20.97 19.51 5.32
C SER A 163 21.98 18.69 4.50
N THR A 164 22.91 19.36 3.81
CA THR A 164 23.82 18.77 2.82
C THR A 164 25.12 18.22 3.41
N ALA A 165 25.40 18.42 4.70
CA ALA A 165 26.66 17.99 5.28
C ALA A 165 26.56 17.64 6.77
N ASN A 166 27.24 16.56 7.15
CA ASN A 166 27.47 16.24 8.55
C ASN A 166 28.36 17.29 9.20
N THR A 167 27.89 17.87 10.31
CA THR A 167 28.66 18.78 11.15
C THR A 167 28.64 18.31 12.60
N LYS A 168 29.08 19.15 13.54
CA LYS A 168 28.87 18.89 14.97
C LYS A 168 27.42 19.09 15.41
N GLN A 169 26.62 19.80 14.61
CA GLN A 169 25.19 20.01 14.81
C GLN A 169 24.40 18.92 14.10
N ALA A 170 23.22 18.59 14.62
CA ALA A 170 22.26 17.75 13.93
C ALA A 170 21.80 18.41 12.63
N GLN A 171 21.53 17.61 11.60
CA GLN A 171 21.03 18.09 10.31
C GLN A 171 19.51 18.33 10.34
N ALA A 172 18.79 17.65 11.24
CA ALA A 172 17.34 17.76 11.34
C ALA A 172 16.85 17.76 12.79
N LEU A 173 15.64 18.28 12.98
CA LEU A 173 14.84 18.17 14.20
C LEU A 173 13.57 17.38 13.88
N VAL A 174 13.28 16.36 14.68
CA VAL A 174 12.02 15.60 14.64
C VAL A 174 11.18 15.98 15.85
N ALA A 175 10.10 16.73 15.62
CA ALA A 175 9.14 17.08 16.68
C ALA A 175 7.99 16.06 16.68
N LEU A 176 8.03 15.16 17.66
CA LEU A 176 7.07 14.07 17.80
C LEU A 176 5.72 14.61 18.28
N LEU A 177 4.66 14.20 17.60
CA LEU A 177 3.28 14.44 18.00
C LEU A 177 2.67 13.12 18.50
N PRO A 178 1.54 13.16 19.22
CA PRO A 178 0.74 11.97 19.40
C PRO A 178 0.36 11.43 18.03
N ASP A 179 0.36 10.11 17.90
CA ASP A 179 -0.08 9.45 16.68
C ASP A 179 -1.43 10.02 16.21
N LYS A 180 -1.52 10.25 14.91
CA LYS A 180 -2.74 10.70 14.27
C LYS A 180 -3.70 9.51 14.23
N LYS A 181 -4.81 9.64 14.95
CA LYS A 181 -5.90 8.67 14.90
C LYS A 181 -6.78 8.94 13.68
N ILE A 182 -6.96 7.94 12.84
CA ILE A 182 -7.90 7.97 11.72
C ILE A 182 -9.01 6.97 12.01
N THR A 183 -10.25 7.47 12.05
CA THR A 183 -11.45 6.64 12.21
C THR A 183 -12.04 6.35 10.84
N LYS A 184 -12.17 5.07 10.50
CA LYS A 184 -12.91 4.59 9.33
C LYS A 184 -14.22 3.97 9.82
N ASN A 185 -15.34 4.51 9.36
CA ASN A 185 -16.64 3.87 9.59
C ASN A 185 -16.81 2.71 8.61
N VAL A 186 -17.12 1.53 9.13
CA VAL A 186 -17.36 0.28 8.38
C VAL A 186 -18.84 -0.13 8.42
N GLY A 187 -19.71 0.83 8.75
CA GLY A 187 -21.18 0.71 8.82
C GLY A 187 -21.70 0.31 10.20
N THR A 188 -23.02 0.27 10.36
CA THR A 188 -23.67 -0.01 11.65
C THR A 188 -23.94 -1.52 11.85
N PRO A 189 -24.06 -1.99 13.12
CA PRO A 189 -24.53 -3.34 13.45
C PRO A 189 -25.90 -3.67 12.83
N TYR A 190 -26.21 -4.96 12.67
CA TYR A 190 -27.56 -5.38 12.29
C TYR A 190 -28.52 -5.22 13.47
N ALA A 191 -28.07 -5.68 14.65
CA ALA A 191 -28.76 -5.54 15.91
C ALA A 191 -27.77 -5.11 17.00
N GLY A 192 -28.28 -4.61 18.12
CA GLY A 192 -27.44 -4.23 19.25
C GLY A 192 -26.49 -3.07 18.94
N SER A 193 -25.25 -3.18 19.43
CA SER A 193 -24.22 -2.13 19.41
C SER A 193 -22.89 -2.59 18.84
N SER A 194 -22.73 -3.87 18.51
CA SER A 194 -21.48 -4.43 17.99
C SER A 194 -21.72 -5.46 16.90
N PHE A 195 -20.72 -5.67 16.05
CA PHE A 195 -20.67 -6.77 15.07
C PHE A 195 -19.22 -7.20 14.85
N TYR A 196 -19.03 -8.32 14.15
CA TYR A 196 -17.70 -8.80 13.75
C TYR A 196 -17.35 -8.31 12.35
N PHE A 197 -16.15 -7.79 12.18
CA PHE A 197 -15.66 -7.26 10.92
C PHE A 197 -14.35 -7.96 10.50
N SER A 198 -14.25 -8.36 9.23
CA SER A 198 -13.12 -9.11 8.68
C SER A 198 -11.83 -8.34 8.56
N GLY A 199 -11.88 -7.00 8.63
CA GLY A 199 -10.85 -6.15 8.07
C GLY A 199 -11.03 -5.97 6.56
N SER A 200 -10.24 -5.07 5.98
CA SER A 200 -10.29 -4.67 4.57
C SER A 200 -8.87 -4.26 4.16
N GLY A 201 -8.39 -4.80 3.04
CA GLY A 201 -7.04 -4.60 2.54
C GLY A 201 -6.61 -5.73 1.60
N ASN A 202 -5.41 -5.60 1.06
CA ASN A 202 -4.81 -6.59 0.16
C ASN A 202 -3.95 -7.59 0.95
N ASN A 203 -3.73 -8.77 0.39
CA ASN A 203 -2.92 -9.86 0.95
C ASN A 203 -3.39 -10.31 2.34
N LEU A 204 -4.70 -10.29 2.59
CA LEU A 204 -5.27 -10.72 3.86
C LEU A 204 -5.51 -12.23 3.88
N ASP A 205 -5.31 -12.83 5.06
CA ASP A 205 -5.79 -14.17 5.38
C ASP A 205 -6.25 -14.19 6.84
N ASN A 206 -7.40 -13.54 7.04
CA ASN A 206 -7.98 -13.25 8.34
C ASN A 206 -8.97 -14.34 8.73
N THR A 207 -8.96 -14.75 10.00
CA THR A 207 -9.85 -15.78 10.53
C THR A 207 -10.45 -15.39 11.87
N MET A 208 -11.66 -15.84 12.13
CA MET A 208 -12.33 -15.79 13.43
C MET A 208 -12.88 -17.18 13.74
N THR A 209 -12.33 -17.88 14.75
CA THR A 209 -12.66 -19.30 15.02
C THR A 209 -12.95 -19.57 16.49
N ARG A 210 -13.85 -20.52 16.78
CA ARG A 210 -14.09 -21.04 18.14
C ARG A 210 -14.47 -22.52 18.12
N SER A 211 -14.29 -23.18 19.26
CA SER A 211 -14.76 -24.56 19.44
C SER A 211 -16.26 -24.58 19.77
N VAL A 212 -17.04 -25.40 19.06
CA VAL A 212 -18.49 -25.52 19.25
C VAL A 212 -18.90 -26.98 19.27
N GLY A 213 -19.66 -27.38 20.30
CA GLY A 213 -20.34 -28.68 20.33
C GLY A 213 -21.65 -28.62 19.54
N LEU A 214 -21.78 -29.45 18.51
CA LEU A 214 -23.00 -29.56 17.71
C LEU A 214 -23.88 -30.71 18.23
N PRO A 215 -25.21 -30.50 18.35
CA PRO A 215 -26.11 -31.57 18.74
C PRO A 215 -26.21 -32.64 17.65
N SER A 216 -26.71 -33.82 18.03
CA SER A 216 -27.12 -34.84 17.07
C SER A 216 -28.32 -34.38 16.23
N GLY A 217 -28.52 -34.96 15.05
CA GLY A 217 -29.63 -34.63 14.15
C GLY A 217 -29.16 -33.73 13.00
N SER A 218 -29.86 -32.61 12.78
CA SER A 218 -29.58 -31.68 11.68
C SER A 218 -29.22 -30.28 12.20
N PRO A 219 -28.04 -30.12 12.83
CA PRO A 219 -27.57 -28.80 13.22
C PRO A 219 -27.39 -27.90 12.01
N THR A 220 -27.73 -26.64 12.19
CA THR A 220 -27.58 -25.56 11.21
C THR A 220 -26.90 -24.35 11.84
N LEU A 221 -26.37 -23.50 10.98
CA LEU A 221 -25.97 -22.14 11.31
C LEU A 221 -26.78 -21.15 10.48
N SER A 222 -27.19 -20.05 11.10
CA SER A 222 -27.61 -18.83 10.42
C SER A 222 -26.86 -17.62 10.97
N ALA A 223 -26.64 -16.61 10.14
CA ALA A 223 -26.08 -15.32 10.56
C ALA A 223 -26.61 -14.20 9.66
N LYS A 224 -26.55 -12.96 10.16
CA LYS A 224 -26.68 -11.78 9.32
C LYS A 224 -25.30 -11.39 8.82
N VAL A 225 -25.18 -11.17 7.52
CA VAL A 225 -23.93 -10.71 6.90
C VAL A 225 -24.17 -9.51 6.00
N ARG A 226 -23.22 -8.58 6.00
CA ARG A 226 -23.13 -7.49 5.01
C ARG A 226 -21.74 -7.57 4.40
N TYR A 227 -21.64 -7.64 3.08
CA TYR A 227 -20.36 -7.80 2.43
C TYR A 227 -20.26 -7.03 1.12
N ASP A 228 -19.05 -6.61 0.82
CA ASP A 228 -18.64 -6.06 -0.46
C ASP A 228 -17.18 -6.49 -0.68
N ILE A 229 -17.00 -7.43 -1.61
CA ILE A 229 -15.80 -8.25 -1.79
C ILE A 229 -15.52 -8.30 -3.29
N GLU A 230 -14.25 -8.14 -3.71
CA GLU A 230 -13.90 -8.10 -5.13
C GLU A 230 -14.42 -9.34 -5.88
N PRO A 231 -15.33 -9.18 -6.86
CA PRO A 231 -15.96 -10.31 -7.53
C PRO A 231 -14.96 -11.21 -8.25
N GLY A 232 -14.86 -12.47 -7.82
CA GLY A 232 -14.07 -13.50 -8.51
C GLY A 232 -12.58 -13.53 -8.16
N TRP A 233 -12.13 -12.63 -7.28
CA TRP A 233 -10.74 -12.53 -6.84
C TRP A 233 -10.66 -12.76 -5.32
N ASP A 234 -11.40 -11.95 -4.56
CA ASP A 234 -11.48 -12.05 -3.11
C ASP A 234 -12.65 -12.92 -2.65
N TYR A 235 -12.46 -13.60 -1.50
CA TYR A 235 -13.46 -14.51 -0.97
C TYR A 235 -13.52 -14.54 0.56
N ALA A 236 -14.75 -14.60 1.07
CA ALA A 236 -15.02 -15.01 2.44
C ALA A 236 -15.57 -16.43 2.51
N TYR A 237 -15.42 -17.10 3.66
CA TYR A 237 -15.83 -18.48 3.85
C TYR A 237 -16.41 -18.69 5.25
N LEU A 238 -17.46 -19.51 5.35
CA LEU A 238 -17.74 -20.25 6.58
C LEU A 238 -16.84 -21.48 6.61
N THR A 239 -16.23 -21.77 7.75
CA THR A 239 -15.27 -22.86 7.92
C THR A 239 -15.64 -23.78 9.07
N VAL A 240 -15.41 -25.07 8.86
CA VAL A 240 -15.51 -26.12 9.89
C VAL A 240 -14.22 -26.94 9.86
N ASN A 241 -13.53 -27.01 10.98
CA ASN A 241 -12.21 -27.64 11.13
C ASN A 241 -11.20 -27.14 10.07
N GLY A 242 -11.25 -25.85 9.74
CA GLY A 242 -10.37 -25.20 8.78
C GLY A 242 -10.77 -25.36 7.30
N ASN A 243 -11.80 -26.16 6.99
CA ASN A 243 -12.27 -26.35 5.62
C ASN A 243 -13.49 -25.48 5.34
N ALA A 244 -13.58 -24.89 4.15
CA ALA A 244 -14.76 -24.15 3.71
C ALA A 244 -15.97 -25.08 3.58
N VAL A 245 -17.15 -24.59 3.97
CA VAL A 245 -18.43 -25.31 3.85
C VAL A 245 -19.45 -24.49 3.08
N ALA A 246 -20.34 -25.17 2.36
CA ALA A 246 -21.37 -24.51 1.56
C ALA A 246 -22.33 -23.67 2.42
N THR A 247 -22.69 -22.50 1.90
CA THR A 247 -23.69 -21.59 2.48
C THR A 247 -24.69 -21.14 1.42
N SER A 248 -25.80 -20.52 1.85
CA SER A 248 -26.79 -19.91 0.95
C SER A 248 -26.24 -18.81 0.03
N LEU A 249 -25.04 -18.27 0.33
CA LEU A 249 -24.41 -17.17 -0.40
C LEU A 249 -23.12 -17.60 -1.12
N SER A 250 -22.72 -18.86 -0.99
CA SER A 250 -21.46 -19.36 -1.55
C SER A 250 -21.56 -19.76 -3.02
N THR A 251 -20.42 -19.73 -3.71
CA THR A 251 -20.24 -20.20 -5.08
C THR A 251 -18.96 -21.04 -5.20
N ASP A 252 -18.97 -21.99 -6.13
CA ASP A 252 -17.78 -22.75 -6.54
C ASP A 252 -17.13 -22.17 -7.81
N ALA A 253 -17.66 -21.07 -8.35
CA ALA A 253 -17.07 -20.38 -9.50
C ALA A 253 -15.67 -19.87 -9.13
N ASN A 254 -14.69 -20.23 -9.97
CA ASN A 254 -13.29 -19.91 -9.74
C ASN A 254 -12.62 -19.34 -11.02
N PRO A 255 -13.07 -18.18 -11.52
CA PRO A 255 -12.60 -17.63 -12.80
C PRO A 255 -11.09 -17.32 -12.79
N ASN A 256 -10.54 -16.97 -11.62
CA ASN A 256 -9.16 -16.52 -11.48
C ASN A 256 -8.27 -17.50 -10.67
N GLY A 257 -8.76 -18.69 -10.33
CA GLY A 257 -7.99 -19.69 -9.59
C GLY A 257 -7.83 -19.42 -8.09
N GLN A 258 -8.55 -18.43 -7.53
CA GLN A 258 -8.42 -17.96 -6.15
C GLN A 258 -9.54 -18.42 -5.19
N ASN A 259 -10.62 -19.03 -5.71
CA ASN A 259 -11.65 -19.63 -4.87
C ASN A 259 -11.22 -21.01 -4.35
N PHE A 260 -11.18 -21.20 -3.03
CA PHE A 260 -10.85 -22.48 -2.39
C PHE A 260 -12.05 -23.43 -2.25
N GLY A 261 -13.18 -23.09 -2.87
CA GLY A 261 -14.44 -23.82 -2.79
C GLY A 261 -15.40 -23.16 -1.81
N HIS A 262 -16.69 -23.10 -2.17
CA HIS A 262 -17.74 -22.51 -1.35
C HIS A 262 -17.46 -21.07 -0.87
N GLY A 263 -16.78 -20.27 -1.69
CA GLY A 263 -16.47 -18.88 -1.39
C GLY A 263 -17.66 -17.94 -1.56
N ILE A 264 -17.70 -16.89 -0.75
CA ILE A 264 -18.63 -15.76 -0.84
C ILE A 264 -17.86 -14.58 -1.44
N THR A 265 -18.36 -14.01 -2.53
CA THR A 265 -17.72 -12.93 -3.28
C THR A 265 -18.80 -12.00 -3.86
N GLY A 266 -18.43 -10.79 -4.28
CA GLY A 266 -19.38 -9.78 -4.74
C GLY A 266 -19.98 -8.95 -3.60
N THR A 267 -21.22 -8.47 -3.78
CA THR A 267 -21.81 -7.47 -2.88
C THR A 267 -23.21 -7.84 -2.40
N SER A 268 -23.51 -7.51 -1.14
CA SER A 268 -24.87 -7.53 -0.58
C SER A 268 -25.65 -6.22 -0.81
N GLY A 269 -25.11 -5.31 -1.62
CA GLY A 269 -25.72 -4.00 -1.92
C GLY A 269 -25.77 -3.08 -0.69
N GLY A 270 -24.82 -3.23 0.24
CA GLY A 270 -24.75 -2.43 1.47
C GLY A 270 -25.79 -2.79 2.54
N THR A 271 -26.56 -3.86 2.33
CA THR A 271 -27.59 -4.33 3.26
C THR A 271 -27.18 -5.62 3.99
N TRP A 272 -27.73 -5.83 5.18
CA TRP A 272 -27.59 -7.10 5.90
C TRP A 272 -28.51 -8.16 5.29
N VAL A 273 -27.93 -9.29 4.87
CA VAL A 273 -28.63 -10.43 4.25
C VAL A 273 -28.42 -11.70 5.09
N ASP A 274 -29.28 -12.70 4.86
CA ASP A 274 -29.22 -13.97 5.58
C ASP A 274 -28.17 -14.91 4.96
N LEU A 275 -27.24 -15.37 5.80
CA LEU A 275 -26.37 -16.50 5.53
C LEU A 275 -26.90 -17.72 6.28
N THR A 276 -27.09 -18.84 5.60
CA THR A 276 -27.44 -20.13 6.22
C THR A 276 -26.50 -21.24 5.76
N ALA A 277 -26.27 -22.22 6.63
CA ALA A 277 -25.47 -23.40 6.34
C ALA A 277 -26.02 -24.65 7.04
N ASP A 278 -26.02 -25.77 6.32
CA ASP A 278 -26.28 -27.09 6.89
C ASP A 278 -24.99 -27.66 7.50
N LEU A 279 -25.04 -28.03 8.78
CA LEU A 279 -23.92 -28.62 9.51
C LEU A 279 -24.17 -30.10 9.84
N SER A 280 -25.18 -30.73 9.23
CA SER A 280 -25.58 -32.12 9.49
C SER A 280 -24.42 -33.13 9.35
N ALA A 281 -23.46 -32.87 8.47
CA ALA A 281 -22.25 -33.70 8.33
C ALA A 281 -21.38 -33.77 9.60
N PHE A 282 -21.56 -32.81 10.51
CA PHE A 282 -20.80 -32.67 11.75
C PHE A 282 -21.66 -32.92 13.01
N ALA A 283 -22.87 -33.47 12.85
CA ALA A 283 -23.80 -33.71 13.95
C ALA A 283 -23.18 -34.58 15.05
N GLY A 284 -23.37 -34.16 16.31
CA GLY A 284 -22.82 -34.85 17.48
C GLY A 284 -21.31 -34.67 17.71
N GLN A 285 -20.62 -33.87 16.89
CA GLN A 285 -19.19 -33.60 17.03
C GLN A 285 -18.94 -32.24 17.71
N THR A 286 -17.77 -32.12 18.34
CA THR A 286 -17.19 -30.82 18.67
C THR A 286 -16.27 -30.41 17.52
N VAL A 287 -16.52 -29.24 16.94
CA VAL A 287 -15.78 -28.74 15.77
C VAL A 287 -15.18 -27.36 16.03
N THR A 288 -14.13 -27.02 15.30
CA THR A 288 -13.66 -25.64 15.17
C THR A 288 -14.46 -24.94 14.09
N LEU A 289 -15.45 -24.14 14.50
CA LEU A 289 -16.27 -23.34 13.60
C LEU A 289 -15.63 -21.95 13.44
N GLY A 290 -15.69 -21.35 12.25
CA GLY A 290 -15.25 -19.98 12.09
C GLY A 290 -15.51 -19.37 10.72
N PHE A 291 -15.10 -18.13 10.56
CA PHE A 291 -15.13 -17.41 9.30
C PHE A 291 -13.70 -17.07 8.84
N ARG A 292 -13.48 -17.08 7.53
CA ARG A 292 -12.21 -16.70 6.90
C ARG A 292 -12.46 -15.62 5.85
N TYR A 293 -11.59 -14.63 5.77
CA TYR A 293 -11.57 -13.62 4.72
C TYR A 293 -10.19 -13.59 4.10
N TRP A 294 -10.12 -13.88 2.80
CA TRP A 294 -8.88 -13.98 2.04
C TRP A 294 -8.94 -13.01 0.87
N THR A 295 -7.87 -12.23 0.67
CA THR A 295 -7.79 -11.25 -0.41
C THR A 295 -6.48 -11.36 -1.19
N ASP A 296 -6.56 -10.99 -2.46
CA ASP A 296 -5.42 -10.96 -3.37
C ASP A 296 -4.56 -9.68 -3.20
N VAL A 297 -3.64 -9.41 -4.13
CA VAL A 297 -2.67 -8.31 -3.99
C VAL A 297 -3.24 -6.93 -4.27
N ALA A 298 -4.43 -6.81 -4.86
CA ALA A 298 -4.96 -5.56 -5.42
C ALA A 298 -6.43 -5.33 -5.02
N ALA A 299 -6.97 -4.19 -5.48
CA ALA A 299 -8.39 -3.82 -5.38
C ALA A 299 -9.05 -4.09 -4.00
N THR A 300 -8.83 -3.16 -3.06
CA THR A 300 -9.45 -3.26 -1.73
C THR A 300 -10.94 -2.90 -1.73
N TYR A 301 -11.79 -3.83 -1.31
CA TYR A 301 -13.22 -3.60 -1.01
C TYR A 301 -13.52 -3.56 0.50
N PRO A 302 -14.70 -3.11 0.94
CA PRO A 302 -15.08 -3.01 2.36
C PRO A 302 -14.95 -4.30 3.17
N GLY A 303 -15.06 -5.50 2.56
CA GLY A 303 -14.91 -6.79 3.23
C GLY A 303 -16.22 -7.37 3.76
N LEU A 304 -16.15 -8.19 4.81
CA LEU A 304 -17.27 -8.92 5.41
C LEU A 304 -17.57 -8.43 6.84
N SER A 305 -18.84 -8.12 7.10
CA SER A 305 -19.42 -7.90 8.42
C SER A 305 -20.38 -9.03 8.78
N ILE A 306 -20.36 -9.48 10.03
CA ILE A 306 -21.14 -10.63 10.54
C ILE A 306 -21.77 -10.26 11.88
N ASP A 307 -23.05 -10.56 12.03
CA ASP A 307 -23.82 -10.30 13.24
C ASP A 307 -24.88 -11.41 13.44
N ASP A 308 -25.47 -11.49 14.63
CA ASP A 308 -26.52 -12.45 15.01
C ASP A 308 -26.23 -13.91 14.58
N ILE A 309 -25.05 -14.43 14.95
CA ILE A 309 -24.65 -15.81 14.65
C ILE A 309 -25.46 -16.77 15.53
N ALA A 310 -26.38 -17.50 14.92
CA ALA A 310 -27.18 -18.53 15.58
C ALA A 310 -26.72 -19.92 15.13
N ILE A 311 -26.31 -20.75 16.09
CA ILE A 311 -25.94 -22.16 15.86
C ILE A 311 -26.91 -23.03 16.64
N THR A 312 -27.38 -24.12 16.03
CA THR A 312 -28.32 -25.03 16.69
C THR A 312 -27.78 -25.53 18.04
N GLY A 313 -28.55 -25.29 19.11
CA GLY A 313 -28.18 -25.68 20.47
C GLY A 313 -27.27 -24.68 21.21
N GLN A 314 -26.97 -23.53 20.61
CA GLN A 314 -26.19 -22.45 21.22
C GLN A 314 -27.04 -21.18 21.39
N ALA A 315 -26.61 -20.29 22.28
CA ALA A 315 -27.17 -18.93 22.33
C ALA A 315 -26.79 -18.15 21.06
N VAL A 316 -27.65 -17.21 20.65
CA VAL A 316 -27.34 -16.30 19.54
C VAL A 316 -26.19 -15.39 19.98
N ASP A 317 -25.22 -15.24 19.09
CA ASP A 317 -24.04 -14.42 19.27
C ASP A 317 -24.11 -13.19 18.37
N GLY A 318 -24.64 -12.11 18.91
CA GLY A 318 -24.73 -10.79 18.27
C GLY A 318 -23.56 -9.86 18.62
N ALA A 319 -22.38 -10.39 18.93
CA ALA A 319 -21.16 -9.60 19.21
C ALA A 319 -21.21 -8.62 20.41
N GLU A 320 -22.29 -8.58 21.20
CA GLU A 320 -22.39 -7.73 22.41
C GLU A 320 -21.43 -8.17 23.53
N SER A 321 -20.93 -9.40 23.45
CA SER A 321 -19.86 -9.93 24.31
C SER A 321 -18.98 -10.87 23.49
N ASP A 322 -17.81 -11.25 24.02
CA ASP A 322 -16.99 -12.27 23.38
C ASP A 322 -17.27 -13.65 23.98
N PRO A 323 -17.90 -14.59 23.25
CA PRO A 323 -18.13 -15.95 23.71
C PRO A 323 -16.90 -16.89 23.60
N GLY A 324 -15.71 -16.34 23.35
CA GLY A 324 -14.45 -17.11 23.29
C GLY A 324 -13.93 -17.32 21.88
N TRP A 325 -14.10 -16.34 20.99
CA TRP A 325 -13.50 -16.36 19.67
C TRP A 325 -11.99 -16.15 19.73
N THR A 326 -11.26 -16.83 18.85
CA THR A 326 -9.86 -16.55 18.53
C THR A 326 -9.83 -15.77 17.22
N TYR A 327 -9.28 -14.56 17.27
CA TYR A 327 -9.17 -13.68 16.10
C TYR A 327 -7.75 -13.66 15.53
N LYS A 328 -7.69 -13.68 14.20
CA LYS A 328 -6.53 -13.31 13.39
C LYS A 328 -7.04 -12.32 12.35
N GLY A 329 -6.86 -11.02 12.60
CA GLY A 329 -7.30 -9.94 11.71
C GLY A 329 -8.77 -9.54 11.76
N PHE A 330 -9.69 -10.46 12.10
CA PHE A 330 -11.07 -10.07 12.44
C PHE A 330 -11.11 -9.25 13.74
N VAL A 331 -12.08 -8.35 13.85
CA VAL A 331 -12.29 -7.51 15.03
C VAL A 331 -13.77 -7.44 15.40
N ARG A 332 -14.04 -7.23 16.68
CA ARG A 332 -15.37 -6.85 17.18
C ARG A 332 -15.43 -5.32 17.27
N THR A 333 -16.42 -4.70 16.64
CA THR A 333 -16.52 -3.24 16.49
C THR A 333 -17.95 -2.75 16.59
N ASP A 334 -18.13 -1.50 17.00
CA ASP A 334 -19.40 -0.76 16.95
C ASP A 334 -19.68 -0.10 15.59
N GLY A 335 -18.76 -0.26 14.65
CA GLY A 335 -18.80 0.33 13.32
C GLY A 335 -17.65 1.30 13.05
N ASP A 336 -16.92 1.76 14.07
CA ASP A 336 -15.75 2.60 13.88
C ASP A 336 -14.45 1.82 14.11
N ILE A 337 -13.60 1.80 13.09
CA ILE A 337 -12.24 1.25 13.15
C ILE A 337 -11.26 2.41 13.29
N VAL A 338 -10.61 2.50 14.45
CA VAL A 338 -9.61 3.51 14.73
C VAL A 338 -8.22 2.95 14.47
N THR A 339 -7.49 3.56 13.54
CA THR A 339 -6.07 3.27 13.27
C THR A 339 -5.18 4.40 13.77
N SER A 340 -4.01 4.05 14.28
CA SER A 340 -3.02 5.00 14.83
C SER A 340 -1.86 5.10 13.85
N HIS A 341 -1.52 6.32 13.42
CA HIS A 341 -0.45 6.57 12.46
C HIS A 341 0.61 7.49 13.06
N PHE A 342 1.88 7.16 12.84
CA PHE A 342 2.99 8.03 13.26
C PHE A 342 2.79 9.45 12.74
N ASN A 343 3.05 10.44 13.60
CA ASN A 343 2.80 11.83 13.31
C ASN A 343 3.91 12.70 13.91
N ALA A 344 4.57 13.50 13.07
CA ALA A 344 5.67 14.36 13.49
C ALA A 344 5.87 15.50 12.50
N TYR A 345 6.55 16.56 12.95
CA TYR A 345 7.19 17.52 12.04
C TYR A 345 8.66 17.15 11.87
N PHE A 346 9.15 17.30 10.64
CA PHE A 346 10.56 17.25 10.31
C PHE A 346 10.99 18.66 9.93
N ALA A 347 12.00 19.20 10.63
CA ALA A 347 12.61 20.47 10.28
C ALA A 347 14.07 20.22 9.87
N GLU A 348 14.49 20.85 8.78
CA GLU A 348 15.88 20.86 8.31
C GLU A 348 16.28 22.26 7.88
N TYR A 349 17.58 22.49 7.78
CA TYR A 349 18.14 23.76 7.34
C TYR A 349 18.67 23.63 5.90
N ARG A 350 17.92 24.14 4.93
CA ARG A 350 18.28 24.07 3.50
C ARG A 350 19.05 25.31 3.09
N THR A 351 20.14 25.12 2.37
CA THR A 351 21.00 26.22 1.89
C THR A 351 21.46 25.92 0.49
N TYR A 352 21.67 26.94 -0.37
CA TYR A 352 22.17 26.77 -1.73
C TYR A 352 23.64 26.29 -1.76
N ARG A 353 23.90 25.06 -1.34
CA ARG A 353 25.20 24.39 -1.25
C ARG A 353 25.10 22.99 -1.84
N GLY A 354 26.18 22.51 -2.45
CA GLY A 354 26.15 21.19 -3.09
C GLY A 354 25.02 21.09 -4.12
N TYR A 355 24.22 20.02 -4.03
CA TYR A 355 23.04 19.79 -4.87
C TYR A 355 21.85 20.70 -4.51
N ASP A 356 21.76 21.23 -3.28
CA ASP A 356 20.71 22.20 -2.92
C ASP A 356 20.85 23.55 -3.65
N ARG A 357 21.94 23.79 -4.40
CA ARG A 357 22.03 24.94 -5.31
C ARG A 357 20.91 24.95 -6.35
N GLY A 358 20.43 23.77 -6.75
CA GLY A 358 19.29 23.64 -7.65
C GLY A 358 18.03 24.32 -7.11
N LEU A 359 17.84 24.45 -5.79
CA LEU A 359 16.67 25.16 -5.25
C LEU A 359 16.59 26.63 -5.69
N ALA A 360 17.71 27.25 -6.03
CA ALA A 360 17.76 28.63 -6.52
C ALA A 360 17.40 28.76 -8.01
N THR A 361 17.53 27.68 -8.80
CA THR A 361 17.50 27.73 -10.26
C THR A 361 16.54 26.74 -10.89
N SER A 362 16.27 25.62 -10.25
CA SER A 362 15.46 24.52 -10.76
C SER A 362 13.96 24.79 -10.68
N PRO A 363 13.34 25.24 -9.58
CA PRO A 363 11.89 25.26 -9.52
C PRO A 363 11.31 26.10 -10.66
N TYR A 364 10.41 25.48 -11.43
CA TYR A 364 9.92 26.03 -12.68
C TYR A 364 8.42 25.77 -12.89
N ASN A 365 7.83 26.52 -13.81
CA ASN A 365 6.44 26.37 -14.22
C ASN A 365 6.28 26.58 -15.74
N PHE A 366 5.55 25.68 -16.39
CA PHE A 366 5.09 25.82 -17.77
C PHE A 366 3.75 26.55 -17.83
N GLY A 367 3.72 27.80 -17.38
CA GLY A 367 2.50 28.58 -17.19
C GLY A 367 1.86 29.15 -18.46
N PHE A 368 2.53 29.05 -19.60
CA PHE A 368 2.14 29.72 -20.85
C PHE A 368 2.04 28.78 -22.06
N PRO A 369 1.39 27.61 -21.95
CA PRO A 369 1.41 26.59 -23.00
C PRO A 369 0.84 27.09 -24.33
N ASP A 370 -0.21 27.92 -24.31
CA ASP A 370 -0.87 28.38 -25.53
C ASP A 370 -0.21 29.61 -26.17
N THR A 371 0.47 30.45 -25.39
CA THR A 371 0.99 31.75 -25.83
C THR A 371 2.50 31.75 -25.99
N MET A 372 3.20 30.97 -25.19
CA MET A 372 4.66 30.86 -25.18
C MET A 372 5.07 29.40 -24.90
N PRO A 373 4.73 28.44 -25.78
CA PRO A 373 4.93 27.00 -25.56
C PRO A 373 6.39 26.58 -25.33
N ASN A 374 7.35 27.41 -25.77
CA ASN A 374 8.78 27.17 -25.62
C ASN A 374 9.40 27.99 -24.47
N TRP A 375 8.58 28.55 -23.57
CA TRP A 375 9.04 29.34 -22.44
C TRP A 375 8.73 28.63 -21.13
N VAL A 376 9.67 28.75 -20.20
CA VAL A 376 9.57 28.25 -18.84
C VAL A 376 9.89 29.40 -17.88
N GLU A 377 9.07 29.56 -16.85
CA GLU A 377 9.35 30.50 -15.77
C GLU A 377 10.07 29.76 -14.65
N HIS A 378 11.21 30.30 -14.21
CA HIS A 378 11.96 29.78 -13.06
C HIS A 378 11.81 30.71 -11.85
N PHE A 379 11.71 30.12 -10.67
CA PHE A 379 11.57 30.85 -9.41
C PHE A 379 12.35 30.14 -8.29
N PRO A 380 13.06 30.87 -7.43
CA PRO A 380 13.84 30.25 -6.37
C PRO A 380 12.94 29.77 -5.23
N TYR A 381 13.24 28.59 -4.71
CA TYR A 381 12.77 28.15 -3.40
C TYR A 381 13.71 28.70 -2.34
N GLN A 382 13.21 29.62 -1.52
CA GLN A 382 14.01 30.38 -0.56
C GLN A 382 14.74 29.46 0.43
N ASP A 383 16.06 29.63 0.54
CA ASP A 383 16.86 28.98 1.57
C ASP A 383 16.53 29.50 2.98
N GLY A 384 16.68 28.65 4.00
CA GLY A 384 16.20 28.96 5.35
C GLY A 384 16.19 27.78 6.30
#